data_AF-A0A7S0MU98-F1
#
_entry.id   AF-A0A7S0MU98-F1
#
_cell.length_a   1.000
_cell.length_b   1.000
_cell.length_c   1.000
_cell.angle_alpha   90.00
_cell.angle_beta   90.00
_cell.angle_gamma   90.00
#
_symmetry.space_group_name_H-M   'P 1'
#
loop_
_entity.id
_entity.type
_entity.pdbx_description
1 polymer ?
#
loop_
_entity_poly.entity_id
_entity_poly.type
_entity_poly.pdbx_seq_one_letter_code
_entity_poly.pdbx_strand_id
1 'polypeptide(L)'
;MKSPASQTNCSTNNARDSLQNVYSRLQEIYKTSCLPLEVHYNFREFFSPPMTDRDIEAKPFVLVLGQYSVGKTTLINHLLGDPPQGYLGSSVGPEPTTDRFVAVMKDTQDRIVPGNAAAVTPEKPFS
;
A
#
# COMPACT_ATOMS: atom_id res chain seq x y z
N MET A 1 28.91 -36.86 -18.64
CA MET A 1 28.68 -35.45 -19.06
C MET A 1 27.61 -34.85 -18.16
N LYS A 2 27.99 -33.95 -17.24
CA LYS A 2 27.05 -33.07 -16.52
C LYS A 2 27.50 -31.65 -16.84
N SER A 3 26.63 -30.83 -17.45
CA SER A 3 26.80 -29.37 -17.46
C SER A 3 25.98 -28.77 -16.31
N PRO A 4 26.42 -27.63 -15.74
CA PRO A 4 25.70 -26.94 -14.68
C PRO A 4 24.72 -25.92 -15.26
N ALA A 5 23.50 -25.87 -14.71
CA ALA A 5 22.57 -24.77 -14.94
C ALA A 5 23.02 -23.58 -14.08
N SER A 6 23.70 -22.62 -14.69
CA SER A 6 23.89 -21.28 -14.13
C SER A 6 22.91 -20.31 -14.79
N GLN A 7 22.43 -19.36 -13.99
CA GLN A 7 21.69 -18.13 -14.35
C GLN A 7 20.17 -18.22 -14.18
N THR A 8 19.66 -17.55 -13.12
CA THR A 8 18.69 -16.42 -13.17
C THR A 8 18.42 -15.92 -11.74
N ASN A 9 19.39 -15.29 -11.06
CA ASN A 9 19.19 -14.73 -9.70
C ASN A 9 19.93 -13.40 -9.42
N CYS A 10 20.53 -12.75 -10.42
CA CYS A 10 21.47 -11.64 -10.21
C CYS A 10 20.82 -10.23 -10.30
N SER A 11 19.80 -10.04 -11.13
CA SER A 11 19.29 -8.70 -11.44
C SER A 11 18.33 -8.11 -10.41
N THR A 12 17.63 -8.96 -9.64
CA THR A 12 16.58 -8.55 -8.70
C THR A 12 17.11 -8.11 -7.33
N ASN A 13 18.33 -8.47 -6.97
CA ASN A 13 18.94 -8.09 -5.68
C ASN A 13 19.45 -6.65 -5.73
N ASN A 14 20.20 -6.28 -6.78
CA ASN A 14 20.73 -4.93 -6.95
C ASN A 14 19.66 -3.82 -6.95
N ALA A 15 18.47 -4.10 -7.52
CA ALA A 15 17.37 -3.13 -7.57
C ALA A 15 16.66 -2.95 -6.23
N ARG A 16 16.61 -3.99 -5.39
CA ARG A 16 16.07 -3.87 -4.02
C ARG A 16 17.04 -3.13 -3.13
N ASP A 17 18.32 -3.42 -3.27
CA ASP A 17 19.37 -2.74 -2.50
C ASP A 17 19.44 -1.24 -2.86
N SER A 18 19.26 -0.90 -4.15
CA SER A 18 19.18 0.50 -4.56
C SER A 18 17.94 1.22 -4.04
N LEU A 19 16.77 0.58 -4.03
CA LEU A 19 15.54 1.15 -3.45
C LEU A 19 15.66 1.38 -1.94
N GLN A 20 16.23 0.42 -1.20
CA GLN A 20 16.44 0.57 0.24
C GLN A 20 17.39 1.72 0.57
N ASN A 21 18.43 1.93 -0.26
CA ASN A 21 19.31 3.09 -0.14
C ASN A 21 18.56 4.41 -0.37
N VAL A 22 17.65 4.46 -1.35
CA VAL A 22 16.82 5.65 -1.60
C VAL A 22 15.90 5.94 -0.41
N TYR A 23 15.21 4.93 0.13
CA TYR A 23 14.36 5.10 1.31
C TYR A 23 15.14 5.60 2.53
N SER A 24 16.30 5.00 2.80
CA SER A 24 17.17 5.39 3.92
C SER A 24 17.60 6.85 3.81
N ARG A 25 17.95 7.31 2.60
CA ARG A 25 18.33 8.71 2.35
C ARG A 25 17.14 9.66 2.50
N LEU A 26 15.96 9.26 2.04
CA LEU A 26 14.76 10.10 2.18
C LEU A 26 14.35 10.25 3.65
N GLN A 27 14.44 9.18 4.43
CA GLN A 27 14.22 9.21 5.88
C GLN A 27 15.23 10.13 6.58
N GLU A 28 16.52 10.05 6.21
CA GLU A 28 17.57 10.94 6.75
C GLU A 28 17.26 12.41 6.46
N ILE A 29 16.90 12.75 5.22
CA ILE A 29 16.55 14.12 4.83
C ILE A 29 15.34 14.62 5.62
N TYR A 30 14.29 13.81 5.74
CA TYR A 30 13.10 14.19 6.50
C TYR A 30 13.44 14.48 7.98
N LYS A 31 14.18 13.58 8.63
CA LYS A 31 14.57 13.70 10.05
C LYS A 31 15.50 14.88 10.32
N THR A 32 16.40 15.19 9.38
CA THR A 32 17.41 16.26 9.57
C THR A 32 16.89 17.64 9.20
N SER A 33 16.01 17.74 8.20
CA SER A 33 15.63 19.02 7.59
C SER A 33 14.17 19.39 7.84
N CYS A 34 13.23 18.46 7.68
CA CYS A 34 11.79 18.75 7.76
C CYS A 34 11.24 18.65 9.18
N LEU A 35 11.54 17.54 9.87
CA LEU A 35 11.01 17.26 11.20
C LEU A 35 11.33 18.36 12.24
N PRO A 36 12.54 18.96 12.28
CA PRO A 36 12.81 20.06 13.21
C PRO A 36 11.91 21.29 12.97
N LEU A 37 11.57 21.58 11.71
CA LEU A 37 10.68 22.69 11.36
C LEU A 37 9.23 22.38 11.73
N GLU A 38 8.76 21.16 11.47
CA GLU A 38 7.42 20.72 11.85
C GLU A 38 7.20 20.82 13.36
N VAL A 39 8.19 20.41 14.15
CA VAL A 39 8.15 20.50 15.61
C VAL A 39 8.23 21.95 16.07
N HIS A 40 9.14 22.76 15.51
CA HIS A 40 9.32 24.15 15.92
C HIS A 40 8.05 25.00 15.72
N TYR A 41 7.32 24.75 14.63
CA TYR A 41 6.08 25.47 14.31
C TYR A 41 4.80 24.73 14.70
N ASN A 42 4.91 23.61 15.43
CA ASN A 42 3.79 22.77 15.85
C ASN A 42 2.84 22.41 14.69
N PHE A 43 3.41 22.04 13.54
CA PHE A 43 2.71 21.81 12.28
C PHE A 43 1.59 20.76 12.39
N ARG A 44 1.76 19.80 13.32
CA ARG A 44 0.79 18.73 13.61
C ARG A 44 -0.60 19.24 13.96
N GLU A 45 -0.72 20.40 14.60
CA GLU A 45 -2.03 20.94 14.99
C GLU A 45 -2.82 21.51 13.80
N PHE A 46 -2.15 21.81 12.69
CA PHE A 46 -2.75 22.48 11.56
C PHE A 46 -3.03 21.55 10.37
N PHE A 47 -2.14 20.59 10.10
CA PHE A 47 -2.19 19.81 8.86
C PHE A 47 -2.10 18.32 9.09
N SER A 48 -0.93 17.81 9.51
CA SER A 48 -0.70 16.37 9.62
C SER A 48 0.32 16.03 10.70
N PRO A 49 0.20 14.86 11.34
CA PRO A 49 1.25 14.31 12.20
C PRO A 49 2.59 14.16 11.45
N PRO A 50 3.71 14.08 12.18
CA PRO A 50 5.01 13.75 11.59
C PRO A 50 4.97 12.42 10.83
N MET A 51 5.63 12.39 9.67
CA MET A 51 5.77 11.17 8.88
C MET A 51 6.62 10.14 9.61
N THR A 52 6.21 8.89 9.52
CA THR A 52 6.96 7.74 10.02
C THR A 52 7.81 7.13 8.91
N ASP A 53 8.81 6.33 9.29
CA ASP A 53 9.63 5.58 8.32
C ASP A 53 8.76 4.65 7.44
N ARG A 54 7.63 4.19 7.98
CA ARG A 54 6.66 3.33 7.29
C ARG A 54 5.88 4.07 6.21
N ASP A 55 5.59 5.35 6.40
CA ASP A 55 4.90 6.16 5.40
C ASP A 55 5.77 6.35 4.15
N ILE A 56 7.09 6.40 4.35
CA ILE A 56 8.08 6.50 3.26
C ILE A 56 8.28 5.16 2.55
N GLU A 57 8.30 4.05 3.29
CA GLU A 57 8.46 2.69 2.77
C GLU A 57 7.16 2.06 2.24
N ALA A 58 6.02 2.75 2.41
CA ALA A 58 4.72 2.22 2.05
C ALA A 58 4.64 1.85 0.57
N LYS A 59 3.96 0.73 0.28
CA LYS A 59 3.67 0.35 -1.10
C LYS A 59 2.73 1.40 -1.72
N PRO A 60 2.89 1.71 -3.02
CA PRO A 60 2.00 2.64 -3.69
C PRO A 60 0.55 2.15 -3.62
N PHE A 61 -0.38 3.07 -3.39
CA PHE A 61 -1.81 2.81 -3.34
C PHE A 61 -2.51 3.51 -4.52
N VAL A 62 -3.56 2.86 -5.03
CA VAL A 62 -4.44 3.42 -6.07
C VAL A 62 -5.81 3.62 -5.45
N LEU A 63 -6.29 4.87 -5.46
CA LEU A 63 -7.61 5.22 -4.94
C LEU A 63 -8.61 5.31 -6.09
N VAL A 64 -9.64 4.46 -6.07
CA VAL A 64 -10.71 4.46 -7.08
C VAL A 64 -11.92 5.21 -6.52
N LEU A 65 -12.22 6.38 -7.07
CA LEU A 65 -13.38 7.22 -6.71
C LEU A 65 -14.40 7.28 -7.85
N GLY A 66 -15.67 7.50 -7.50
CA GLY A 66 -16.74 7.65 -8.47
C GLY A 66 -18.12 7.39 -7.87
N GLN A 67 -19.17 7.86 -8.56
CA GLN A 67 -20.56 7.69 -8.15
C GLN A 67 -20.99 6.22 -8.02
N TYR A 68 -22.16 5.99 -7.45
CA TYR A 68 -22.73 4.64 -7.34
C TYR A 68 -22.86 3.99 -8.73
N SER A 69 -22.59 2.69 -8.79
CA SER A 69 -22.82 1.86 -9.98
C SER A 69 -22.02 2.20 -11.24
N VAL A 70 -20.95 3.00 -11.15
CA VAL A 70 -20.03 3.28 -12.28
C VAL A 70 -18.97 2.21 -12.55
N GLY A 71 -19.09 1.03 -11.93
CA GLY A 71 -18.19 -0.11 -12.18
C GLY A 71 -16.86 -0.11 -11.42
N LYS A 72 -16.74 0.62 -10.29
CA LYS A 72 -15.50 0.64 -9.47
C LYS A 72 -15.05 -0.75 -9.02
N THR A 73 -15.97 -1.55 -8.49
CA THR A 73 -15.70 -2.93 -8.05
C THR A 73 -15.32 -3.81 -9.23
N THR A 74 -16.01 -3.64 -10.36
CA THR A 74 -15.70 -4.35 -11.62
C THR A 74 -14.30 -4.01 -12.12
N LEU A 75 -13.90 -2.73 -12.08
CA LEU A 75 -12.56 -2.29 -12.47
C LEU A 75 -11.48 -2.96 -11.61
N ILE A 76 -11.66 -2.98 -10.28
CA ILE A 76 -10.71 -3.63 -9.38
C ILE A 76 -10.61 -5.13 -9.70
N ASN A 77 -11.75 -5.82 -9.83
CA ASN A 77 -11.75 -7.24 -10.17
C ASN A 77 -11.11 -7.53 -11.52
N HIS A 78 -11.28 -6.64 -12.50
CA HIS A 78 -10.64 -6.74 -13.81
C HIS A 78 -9.11 -6.58 -13.72
N LEU A 79 -8.61 -5.70 -12.85
CA LEU A 79 -7.16 -5.51 -12.62
C LEU A 79 -6.52 -6.68 -11.86
N LEU A 80 -7.28 -7.43 -11.06
CA LEU A 80 -6.78 -8.54 -10.25
C LEU A 80 -6.52 -9.84 -11.04
N GLY A 81 -6.96 -9.92 -12.31
CA GLY A 81 -6.54 -10.96 -13.27
C GLY A 81 -7.57 -12.06 -13.57
N ASP A 82 -7.09 -13.12 -14.22
CA ASP A 82 -7.85 -14.27 -14.74
C ASP A 82 -7.30 -15.59 -14.11
N PRO A 83 -8.13 -16.44 -13.46
CA PRO A 83 -9.57 -16.30 -13.29
C PRO A 83 -9.94 -15.09 -12.42
N PRO A 84 -11.05 -14.41 -12.73
CA PRO A 84 -11.55 -13.29 -11.94
C PRO A 84 -12.07 -13.80 -10.60
N GLN A 85 -11.17 -14.10 -9.68
CA GLN A 85 -11.47 -14.17 -8.27
C GLN A 85 -11.56 -12.73 -7.79
N GLY A 86 -12.78 -12.18 -7.84
CA GLY A 86 -13.05 -10.89 -7.20
C GLY A 86 -12.53 -10.90 -5.77
N TYR A 87 -12.10 -9.75 -5.27
CA TYR A 87 -11.57 -9.69 -3.90
C TYR A 87 -12.64 -10.11 -2.89
N LEU A 88 -12.20 -10.67 -1.75
CA LEU A 88 -13.11 -11.18 -0.73
C LEU A 88 -14.04 -10.08 -0.21
N GLY A 89 -15.36 -10.33 -0.24
CA GLY A 89 -16.37 -9.34 0.12
C GLY A 89 -16.78 -8.38 -1.01
N SER A 90 -16.24 -8.55 -2.22
CA SER A 90 -16.77 -7.85 -3.41
C SER A 90 -18.14 -8.42 -3.79
N SER A 91 -19.12 -7.53 -3.94
CA SER A 91 -20.43 -7.83 -4.53
C SER A 91 -20.66 -6.84 -5.66
N VAL A 92 -20.94 -7.35 -6.86
CA VAL A 92 -21.29 -6.54 -8.03
C VAL A 92 -22.76 -6.80 -8.33
N GLY A 93 -23.61 -5.84 -7.98
CA GLY A 93 -25.06 -5.91 -8.19
C GLY A 93 -25.62 -4.53 -8.56
N PRO A 94 -26.86 -4.48 -9.09
CA PRO A 94 -27.53 -3.23 -9.45
C PRO A 94 -27.84 -2.35 -8.22
N GLU A 95 -27.92 -2.94 -7.03
CA GLU A 95 -28.10 -2.23 -5.76
C GLU A 95 -26.78 -1.62 -5.26
N PRO A 96 -26.82 -0.50 -4.49
CA PRO A 96 -25.64 0.08 -3.86
C PRO A 96 -24.95 -0.96 -2.96
N THR A 97 -23.83 -1.50 -3.43
CA THR A 97 -23.17 -2.67 -2.85
C THR A 97 -21.93 -2.31 -2.03
N THR A 98 -21.56 -1.03 -1.97
CA THR A 98 -20.37 -0.57 -1.23
C THR A 98 -20.66 0.77 -0.54
N ASP A 99 -20.96 0.69 0.75
CA ASP A 99 -21.23 1.82 1.67
C ASP A 99 -20.00 2.21 2.52
N ARG A 100 -18.85 1.54 2.30
CA ARG A 100 -17.65 1.62 3.14
C ARG A 100 -16.39 1.74 2.30
N PHE A 101 -15.33 2.29 2.89
CA PHE A 101 -13.99 2.21 2.32
C PHE A 101 -13.45 0.77 2.42
N VAL A 102 -12.92 0.26 1.33
CA VAL A 102 -12.32 -1.08 1.26
C VAL A 102 -10.88 -0.95 0.78
N ALA A 103 -9.95 -1.43 1.59
CA ALA A 103 -8.54 -1.54 1.21
C ALA A 103 -8.24 -2.98 0.76
N VAL A 104 -8.06 -3.18 -0.54
CA VAL A 104 -7.67 -4.46 -1.11
C VAL A 104 -6.14 -4.55 -1.09
N MET A 105 -5.60 -5.52 -0.36
CA MET A 105 -4.15 -5.70 -0.18
C MET A 105 -3.76 -7.16 -0.37
N LYS A 106 -2.55 -7.39 -0.89
CA LYS A 106 -1.96 -8.74 -0.94
C LYS A 106 -1.66 -9.24 0.47
N ASP A 107 -2.08 -10.46 0.75
CA ASP A 107 -1.76 -11.21 1.98
C ASP A 107 -1.42 -12.67 1.62
N THR A 108 -0.95 -13.44 2.60
CA THR A 108 -0.66 -14.87 2.48
C THR A 108 -1.93 -15.74 2.46
N GLN A 109 -3.00 -15.25 3.08
CA GLN A 109 -4.30 -15.90 3.16
C GLN A 109 -5.42 -14.91 2.85
N ASP A 110 -6.46 -15.40 2.20
CA ASP A 110 -7.66 -14.60 1.93
C ASP A 110 -8.42 -14.36 3.23
N ARG A 111 -8.41 -13.10 3.68
CA ARG A 111 -9.10 -12.69 4.92
C ARG A 111 -9.65 -11.28 4.80
N ILE A 112 -10.76 -11.03 5.50
CA ILE A 112 -11.30 -9.69 5.74
C ILE A 112 -10.83 -9.24 7.13
N VAL A 113 -10.16 -8.09 7.20
CA VAL A 113 -9.74 -7.46 8.46
C VAL A 113 -10.63 -6.23 8.70
N PRO A 114 -11.31 -6.12 9.85
CA PRO A 114 -12.14 -4.96 10.14
C PRO A 114 -11.28 -3.71 10.34
N GLY A 115 -11.82 -2.53 10.01
CA GLY A 115 -11.06 -1.28 9.96
C GLY A 115 -10.41 -0.89 11.29
N ASN A 116 -11.06 -1.17 12.42
CA ASN A 116 -10.50 -0.93 13.76
C ASN A 116 -9.22 -1.76 14.01
N ALA A 117 -9.20 -3.02 13.59
CA ALA A 117 -8.02 -3.87 13.68
C ALA A 117 -6.94 -3.46 12.68
N ALA A 118 -7.36 -3.02 11.48
CA ALA A 118 -6.43 -2.55 10.45
C ALA A 118 -5.68 -1.29 10.88
N ALA A 119 -6.34 -0.35 11.58
CA ALA A 119 -5.74 0.92 12.04
C ALA A 119 -4.68 0.74 13.14
N VAL A 120 -4.79 -0.32 13.95
CA VAL A 120 -3.84 -0.59 15.03
C VAL A 120 -2.72 -1.56 14.62
N THR A 121 -2.77 -2.09 13.39
CA THR A 121 -1.77 -3.04 12.90
C THR A 121 -0.53 -2.28 12.41
N PRO A 122 0.66 -2.45 13.03
CA PRO A 122 1.85 -1.67 12.71
C PRO A 122 2.44 -1.96 11.31
N GLU A 123 2.00 -3.05 10.68
CA GLU A 123 2.46 -3.47 9.35
C GLU A 123 1.72 -2.78 8.20
N LYS A 124 0.61 -2.09 8.47
CA LYS A 124 -0.25 -1.49 7.45
C LYS A 124 -0.27 0.04 7.60
N PRO A 125 -0.25 0.81 6.49
CA PRO A 125 -0.21 2.27 6.53
C PRO A 125 -1.61 2.87 6.74
N PHE A 126 -2.30 2.47 7.81
CA PHE A 126 -3.69 2.88 8.12
C PHE A 126 -3.86 3.52 9.50
N SER A 127 -2.75 3.93 10.13
CA SER A 127 -2.70 4.53 11.47
C SER A 127 -3.02 6.01 11.49
#